data_AF-A0A7S3IAP7-F1
#
_entry.id   AF-A0A7S3IAP7-F1
#
_cell.length_a   1.000
_cell.length_b   1.000
_cell.length_c   1.000
_cell.angle_alpha   90.00
_cell.angle_beta   90.00
_cell.angle_gamma   90.00
#
_symmetry.space_group_name_H-M   'P 1'
#
loop_
_entity.id
_entity.type
_entity.pdbx_description
1 polymer ?
#
loop_
_entity_poly.entity_id
_entity_poly.type
_entity_poly.pdbx_seq_one_letter_code
_entity_poly.pdbx_strand_id
1 'polypeptide(L)'
;TLENYIADFETRNRNMEVRIQNLTEQNNNLVSQKENLQKELNQSNQEVKKLKNIITTQKNEITELQAKQESLETYKEKIRELESHIQDYESYTKNLNCELQKNAEIFSEKLNELYNTNLDSIKERENLQEENSNLYKELDSKTSTISKLQQENQKLLSEYAVLEQHVYSTEDLKQILNQLKEQNYNHEQARKKGSEELSRMHTMVEQESLKNQKAQITIKKLQDDVNSMDKNIQDMDEELHNLREVVSELQKQRPVYVPCKDDPVDIAMSDYLNTRNQPLEVPFVREDMGIYYFGSKRIFVKMEQGKLIIRVGGGFMQVDEFVEIYSPIELDKFEKKQSDKAHRIRRSILGEYADHLVSKKSREMSPQKSAKFLKDQMTNGKYATCYAVRRSTSPAKRSSSPNKSPSPVRSPKKHISLPEA
;
A
#
# COMPACT_ATOMS: atom_id res chain seq x y z
N THR A 1 -59.72 -45.45 -245.97
CA THR A 1 -60.59 -44.24 -245.78
C THR A 1 -61.25 -44.19 -244.41
N LEU A 2 -61.30 -45.28 -243.65
CA LEU A 2 -61.66 -45.25 -242.22
C LEU A 2 -60.41 -45.34 -241.32
N GLU A 3 -59.36 -46.03 -241.79
CA GLU A 3 -58.20 -46.39 -240.95
C GLU A 3 -57.45 -45.19 -240.35
N ASN A 4 -57.33 -44.06 -241.05
CA ASN A 4 -56.68 -42.87 -240.47
C ASN A 4 -57.44 -42.32 -239.25
N TYR A 5 -58.77 -42.45 -239.22
CA TYR A 5 -59.59 -42.05 -238.07
C TYR A 5 -59.50 -43.06 -236.92
N ILE A 6 -59.37 -44.35 -237.26
CA ILE A 6 -59.08 -45.42 -236.29
C ILE A 6 -57.68 -45.20 -235.69
N ALA A 7 -56.67 -44.86 -236.49
CA ALA A 7 -55.31 -44.59 -236.04
C ALA A 7 -55.22 -43.34 -235.15
N ASP A 8 -55.93 -42.25 -235.47
CA ASP A 8 -55.99 -41.06 -234.60
C ASP A 8 -56.77 -41.33 -233.30
N PHE A 9 -57.83 -42.14 -233.36
CA PHE A 9 -58.55 -42.58 -232.16
C PHE A 9 -57.70 -43.52 -231.28
N GLU A 10 -57.01 -44.50 -231.88
CA GLU A 10 -56.02 -45.33 -231.18
C GLU A 10 -54.89 -44.50 -230.58
N THR A 11 -54.44 -43.45 -231.27
CA THR A 11 -53.40 -42.54 -230.75
C THR A 11 -53.92 -41.71 -229.59
N ARG A 12 -55.19 -41.25 -229.63
CA ARG A 12 -55.87 -40.67 -228.46
C ARG A 12 -56.02 -41.68 -227.33
N ASN A 13 -56.41 -42.92 -227.61
CA ASN A 13 -56.58 -43.96 -226.58
C ASN A 13 -55.24 -44.29 -225.91
N ARG A 14 -54.17 -44.52 -226.67
CA ARG A 14 -52.80 -44.68 -226.13
C ARG A 14 -52.36 -43.48 -225.30
N ASN A 15 -52.64 -42.26 -225.74
CA ASN A 15 -52.32 -41.05 -224.96
C ASN A 15 -53.16 -40.93 -223.68
N MET A 16 -54.42 -41.40 -223.68
CA MET A 16 -55.24 -41.48 -222.46
C MET A 16 -54.78 -42.61 -221.54
N GLU A 17 -54.40 -43.78 -222.07
CA GLU A 17 -53.82 -44.91 -221.32
C GLU A 17 -52.50 -44.50 -220.64
N VAL A 18 -51.59 -43.84 -221.37
CA VAL A 18 -50.35 -43.29 -220.80
C VAL A 18 -50.63 -42.22 -219.74
N ARG A 19 -51.64 -41.36 -219.95
CA ARG A 19 -52.04 -40.36 -218.94
C ARG A 19 -52.71 -40.99 -217.72
N ILE A 20 -53.47 -42.06 -217.88
CA ILE A 20 -54.04 -42.86 -216.80
C ILE A 20 -52.91 -43.54 -216.03
N GLN A 21 -51.96 -44.21 -216.70
CA GLN A 21 -50.77 -44.78 -216.07
C GLN A 21 -50.00 -43.74 -215.26
N ASN A 22 -49.69 -42.57 -215.83
CA ASN A 22 -48.95 -41.51 -215.15
C ASN A 22 -49.73 -40.97 -213.94
N LEU A 23 -51.06 -40.78 -214.03
CA LEU A 23 -51.89 -40.39 -212.89
C LEU A 23 -51.99 -41.49 -211.83
N THR A 24 -52.04 -42.77 -212.21
CA THR A 24 -52.00 -43.91 -211.28
C THR A 24 -50.65 -43.99 -210.58
N GLU A 25 -49.55 -43.78 -211.30
CA GLU A 25 -48.18 -43.75 -210.75
C GLU A 25 -47.98 -42.58 -209.80
N GLN A 26 -48.45 -41.37 -210.14
CA GLN A 26 -48.50 -40.22 -209.24
C GLN A 26 -49.35 -40.50 -207.99
N ASN A 27 -50.52 -41.11 -208.13
CA ASN A 27 -51.39 -41.43 -207.00
C ASN A 27 -50.76 -42.50 -206.09
N ASN A 28 -50.13 -43.53 -206.66
CA ASN A 28 -49.37 -44.55 -205.92
C ASN A 28 -48.16 -43.94 -205.18
N ASN A 29 -47.48 -42.97 -205.79
CA ASN A 29 -46.40 -42.20 -205.15
C ASN A 29 -46.94 -41.35 -203.99
N LEU A 30 -48.05 -40.62 -204.18
CA LEU A 30 -48.69 -39.83 -203.12
C LEU A 30 -49.23 -40.70 -201.97
N VAL A 31 -49.77 -41.89 -202.26
CA VAL A 31 -50.13 -42.89 -201.23
C VAL A 31 -48.88 -43.36 -200.47
N SER A 32 -47.79 -43.67 -201.17
CA SER A 32 -46.52 -44.08 -200.55
C SER A 32 -45.94 -42.98 -199.65
N GLN A 33 -45.99 -41.72 -200.09
CA GLN A 33 -45.59 -40.55 -199.29
C GLN A 33 -46.49 -40.38 -198.06
N LYS A 34 -47.81 -40.49 -198.22
CA LYS A 34 -48.77 -40.43 -197.12
C LYS A 34 -48.53 -41.53 -196.09
N GLU A 35 -48.24 -42.76 -196.51
CA GLU A 35 -47.89 -43.85 -195.61
C GLU A 35 -46.59 -43.61 -194.86
N ASN A 36 -45.57 -43.04 -195.51
CA ASN A 36 -44.30 -42.74 -194.87
C ASN A 36 -44.44 -41.59 -193.86
N LEU A 37 -45.14 -40.52 -194.21
CA LEU A 37 -45.51 -39.45 -193.27
C LEU A 37 -46.36 -39.98 -192.10
N GLN A 38 -47.23 -40.97 -192.34
CA GLN A 38 -47.99 -41.62 -191.26
C GLN A 38 -47.10 -42.48 -190.34
N LYS A 39 -46.07 -43.15 -190.90
CA LYS A 39 -45.06 -43.89 -190.11
C LYS A 39 -44.22 -42.94 -189.25
N GLU A 40 -43.73 -41.84 -189.83
CA GLU A 40 -42.99 -40.78 -189.14
C GLU A 40 -43.84 -40.11 -188.04
N LEU A 41 -45.08 -39.76 -188.34
CA LEU A 41 -46.03 -39.22 -187.37
C LEU A 41 -46.30 -40.20 -186.22
N ASN A 42 -46.42 -41.51 -186.51
CA ASN A 42 -46.61 -42.54 -185.49
C ASN A 42 -45.34 -42.72 -184.63
N GLN A 43 -44.14 -42.68 -185.22
CA GLN A 43 -42.87 -42.73 -184.50
C GLN A 43 -42.71 -41.51 -183.58
N SER A 44 -42.91 -40.30 -184.11
CA SER A 44 -42.85 -39.04 -183.34
C SER A 44 -43.86 -39.04 -182.19
N ASN A 45 -45.08 -39.53 -182.39
CA ASN A 45 -46.06 -39.69 -181.31
C ASN A 45 -45.61 -40.69 -180.23
N GLN A 46 -44.92 -41.77 -180.58
CA GLN A 46 -44.33 -42.68 -179.60
C GLN A 46 -43.18 -42.03 -178.82
N GLU A 47 -42.35 -41.21 -179.47
CA GLU A 47 -41.28 -40.44 -178.82
C GLU A 47 -41.82 -39.36 -177.89
N VAL A 48 -42.81 -38.58 -178.32
CA VAL A 48 -43.54 -37.63 -177.47
C VAL A 48 -44.16 -38.33 -176.26
N LYS A 49 -44.66 -39.57 -176.41
CA LYS A 49 -45.17 -40.36 -175.28
C LYS A 49 -44.04 -40.80 -174.32
N LYS A 50 -42.90 -41.26 -174.83
CA LYS A 50 -41.70 -41.59 -174.01
C LYS A 50 -41.21 -40.36 -173.24
N LEU A 51 -41.05 -39.21 -173.92
CA LEU A 51 -40.61 -37.96 -173.32
C LEU A 51 -41.59 -37.44 -172.26
N LYS A 52 -42.92 -37.50 -172.52
CA LYS A 52 -43.93 -37.17 -171.51
C LYS A 52 -43.81 -38.04 -170.25
N ASN A 53 -43.60 -39.34 -170.40
CA ASN A 53 -43.40 -40.24 -169.26
C ASN A 53 -42.14 -39.85 -168.46
N ILE A 54 -41.02 -39.58 -169.13
CA ILE A 54 -39.77 -39.14 -168.49
C ILE A 54 -39.95 -37.80 -167.75
N ILE A 55 -40.65 -36.85 -168.36
CA ILE A 55 -40.99 -35.57 -167.72
C ILE A 55 -41.86 -35.80 -166.47
N THR A 56 -42.80 -36.76 -166.48
CA THR A 56 -43.59 -37.08 -165.27
C THR A 56 -42.78 -37.75 -164.17
N THR A 57 -41.83 -38.65 -164.48
CA THR A 57 -40.98 -39.25 -163.44
C THR A 57 -40.02 -38.22 -162.84
N GLN A 58 -39.34 -37.43 -163.68
CA GLN A 58 -38.47 -36.35 -163.23
C GLN A 58 -39.22 -35.29 -162.42
N LYS A 59 -40.47 -34.97 -162.76
CA LYS A 59 -41.30 -34.04 -161.97
C LYS A 59 -41.61 -34.60 -160.58
N ASN A 60 -41.89 -35.90 -160.46
CA ASN A 60 -42.11 -36.55 -159.17
C ASN A 60 -40.83 -36.57 -158.32
N GLU A 61 -39.69 -36.92 -158.93
CA GLU A 61 -38.36 -36.86 -158.29
C GLU A 61 -38.04 -35.45 -157.77
N ILE A 62 -38.33 -34.40 -158.56
CA ILE A 62 -38.18 -33.00 -158.13
C ILE A 62 -39.07 -32.70 -156.92
N THR A 63 -40.34 -33.12 -156.90
CA THR A 63 -41.22 -32.89 -155.74
C THR A 63 -40.79 -33.65 -154.48
N GLU A 64 -40.24 -34.86 -154.63
CA GLU A 64 -39.63 -35.59 -153.50
C GLU A 64 -38.38 -34.89 -152.96
N LEU A 65 -37.51 -34.38 -153.84
CA LEU A 65 -36.31 -33.64 -153.45
C LEU A 65 -36.66 -32.30 -152.79
N GLN A 66 -37.72 -31.63 -153.24
CA GLN A 66 -38.25 -30.42 -152.61
C GLN A 66 -38.76 -30.69 -151.20
N ALA A 67 -39.57 -31.73 -150.98
CA ALA A 67 -40.02 -32.12 -149.65
C ALA A 67 -38.86 -32.53 -148.72
N LYS A 68 -37.85 -33.23 -149.25
CA LYS A 68 -36.61 -33.56 -148.51
C LYS A 68 -35.82 -32.29 -148.15
N GLN A 69 -35.72 -31.32 -149.05
CA GLN A 69 -35.07 -30.02 -148.82
C GLN A 69 -35.81 -29.18 -147.76
N GLU A 70 -37.14 -29.14 -147.80
CA GLU A 70 -37.98 -28.43 -146.82
C GLU A 70 -37.82 -29.04 -145.42
N SER A 71 -37.88 -30.37 -145.29
CA SER A 71 -37.60 -31.04 -144.02
C SER A 71 -36.16 -30.80 -143.53
N LEU A 72 -35.16 -30.76 -144.41
CA LEU A 72 -33.78 -30.44 -144.05
C LEU A 72 -33.61 -29.00 -143.55
N GLU A 73 -34.38 -28.01 -144.05
CA GLU A 73 -34.28 -26.65 -143.54
C GLU A 73 -34.92 -26.52 -142.14
N THR A 74 -36.07 -27.16 -141.89
CA THR A 74 -36.66 -27.18 -140.53
C THR A 74 -35.76 -27.89 -139.51
N TYR A 75 -35.01 -28.92 -139.92
CA TYR A 75 -33.96 -29.49 -139.07
C TYR A 75 -32.80 -28.51 -138.79
N LYS A 76 -32.38 -27.70 -139.77
CA LYS A 76 -31.36 -26.66 -139.53
C LYS A 76 -31.85 -25.56 -138.59
N GLU A 77 -33.10 -25.13 -138.74
CA GLU A 77 -33.71 -24.14 -137.83
C GLU A 77 -33.70 -24.67 -136.39
N LYS A 78 -34.12 -25.91 -136.19
CA LYS A 78 -34.07 -26.56 -134.86
C LYS A 78 -32.65 -26.78 -134.33
N ILE A 79 -31.66 -26.95 -135.19
CA ILE A 79 -30.24 -26.96 -134.77
C ILE A 79 -29.83 -25.56 -134.28
N ARG A 80 -30.15 -24.48 -134.99
CA ARG A 80 -29.87 -23.09 -134.55
C ARG A 80 -30.53 -22.76 -133.20
N GLU A 81 -31.76 -23.22 -132.97
CA GLU A 81 -32.46 -23.08 -131.68
C GLU A 81 -31.69 -23.77 -130.55
N LEU A 82 -31.25 -25.01 -130.77
CA LEU A 82 -30.48 -25.78 -129.79
C LEU A 82 -29.08 -25.19 -129.55
N GLU A 83 -28.41 -24.70 -130.60
CA GLU A 83 -27.13 -23.99 -130.50
C GLU A 83 -27.26 -22.71 -129.64
N SER A 84 -28.33 -21.93 -129.85
CA SER A 84 -28.64 -20.75 -129.02
C SER A 84 -28.84 -21.13 -127.55
N HIS A 85 -29.64 -22.16 -127.27
CA HIS A 85 -29.86 -22.61 -125.89
C HIS A 85 -28.60 -23.18 -125.23
N ILE A 86 -27.73 -23.87 -125.97
CA ILE A 86 -26.43 -24.31 -125.46
C ILE A 86 -25.59 -23.08 -125.06
N GLN A 87 -25.53 -22.05 -125.92
CA GLN A 87 -24.80 -20.82 -125.64
C GLN A 87 -25.36 -20.06 -124.41
N ASP A 88 -26.69 -20.03 -124.25
CA ASP A 88 -27.35 -19.48 -123.06
C ASP A 88 -26.91 -20.23 -121.79
N TYR A 89 -26.99 -21.58 -121.79
CA TYR A 89 -26.61 -22.42 -120.65
C TYR A 89 -25.10 -22.37 -120.34
N GLU A 90 -24.23 -22.27 -121.35
CA GLU A 90 -22.80 -22.03 -121.15
C GLU A 90 -22.55 -20.69 -120.47
N SER A 91 -23.24 -19.62 -120.88
CA SER A 91 -23.11 -18.30 -120.27
C SER A 91 -23.58 -18.29 -118.81
N TYR A 92 -24.71 -18.96 -118.52
CA TYR A 92 -25.25 -19.11 -117.17
C TYR A 92 -24.31 -19.91 -116.27
N THR A 93 -23.81 -21.05 -116.76
CA THR A 93 -22.86 -21.92 -116.03
C THR A 93 -21.56 -21.16 -115.74
N LYS A 94 -21.07 -20.36 -116.69
CA LYS A 94 -19.88 -19.53 -116.52
C LYS A 94 -20.08 -18.44 -115.46
N ASN A 95 -21.26 -17.79 -115.41
CA ASN A 95 -21.56 -16.81 -114.37
C ASN A 95 -21.67 -17.46 -112.99
N LEU A 96 -22.40 -18.57 -112.88
CA LEU A 96 -22.56 -19.31 -111.62
C LEU A 96 -21.22 -19.80 -111.06
N ASN A 97 -20.32 -20.30 -111.92
CA ASN A 97 -18.96 -20.67 -111.51
C ASN A 97 -18.13 -19.46 -111.03
N CYS A 98 -18.32 -18.27 -111.63
CA CYS A 98 -17.66 -17.05 -111.18
C CYS A 98 -18.17 -16.57 -109.81
N GLU A 99 -19.48 -16.72 -109.54
CA GLU A 99 -20.08 -16.44 -108.23
C GLU A 99 -19.63 -17.45 -107.16
N LEU A 100 -19.60 -18.74 -107.49
CA LEU A 100 -19.06 -19.79 -106.61
C LEU A 100 -17.58 -19.55 -106.25
N GLN A 101 -16.75 -19.16 -107.22
CA GLN A 101 -15.35 -18.85 -106.98
C GLN A 101 -15.19 -17.63 -106.04
N LYS A 102 -15.89 -16.52 -106.31
CA LYS A 102 -15.87 -15.33 -105.43
C LYS A 102 -16.29 -15.67 -104.00
N ASN A 103 -17.33 -16.48 -103.84
CA ASN A 103 -17.78 -16.92 -102.52
C ASN A 103 -16.73 -17.79 -101.83
N ALA A 104 -16.05 -18.69 -102.54
CA ALA A 104 -14.95 -19.50 -101.99
C ALA A 104 -13.74 -18.63 -101.57
N GLU A 105 -13.41 -17.61 -102.35
CA GLU A 105 -12.37 -16.62 -102.02
C GLU A 105 -12.74 -15.84 -100.74
N ILE A 106 -13.95 -15.29 -100.64
CA ILE A 106 -14.46 -14.59 -99.44
C ILE A 106 -14.47 -15.51 -98.20
N PHE A 107 -14.91 -16.77 -98.32
CA PHE A 107 -14.88 -17.71 -97.20
C PHE A 107 -13.46 -18.08 -96.78
N SER A 108 -12.52 -18.16 -97.72
CA SER A 108 -11.10 -18.38 -97.43
C SER A 108 -10.49 -17.20 -96.66
N GLU A 109 -10.74 -15.97 -97.11
CA GLU A 109 -10.33 -14.75 -96.39
C GLU A 109 -10.91 -14.72 -94.97
N LYS A 110 -12.22 -14.97 -94.82
CA LYS A 110 -12.88 -14.97 -93.51
C LYS A 110 -12.37 -16.08 -92.58
N LEU A 111 -12.01 -17.25 -93.11
CA LEU A 111 -11.36 -18.33 -92.35
C LEU A 111 -9.97 -17.90 -91.84
N ASN A 112 -9.18 -17.24 -92.67
CA ASN A 112 -7.85 -16.75 -92.27
C ASN A 112 -7.94 -15.61 -91.23
N GLU A 113 -8.90 -14.69 -91.36
CA GLU A 113 -9.18 -13.69 -90.32
C GLU A 113 -9.55 -14.34 -88.99
N LEU A 114 -10.51 -15.28 -88.99
CA LEU A 114 -10.95 -15.98 -87.79
C LEU A 114 -9.81 -16.79 -87.15
N TYR A 115 -8.99 -17.46 -87.96
CA TYR A 115 -7.80 -18.17 -87.48
C TYR A 115 -6.81 -17.23 -86.79
N ASN A 116 -6.45 -16.11 -87.42
CA ASN A 116 -5.51 -15.15 -86.87
C ASN A 116 -6.05 -14.51 -85.58
N THR A 117 -7.31 -14.06 -85.56
CA THR A 117 -7.90 -13.47 -84.35
C THR A 117 -7.96 -14.46 -83.18
N ASN A 118 -8.28 -15.73 -83.44
CA ASN A 118 -8.26 -16.77 -82.41
C ASN A 118 -6.83 -17.05 -81.91
N LEU A 119 -5.84 -17.07 -82.82
CA LEU A 119 -4.43 -17.26 -82.47
C LEU A 119 -3.88 -16.11 -81.61
N ASP A 120 -4.32 -14.87 -81.84
CA ASP A 120 -3.95 -13.73 -81.00
C ASP A 120 -4.70 -13.75 -79.64
N SER A 121 -5.98 -14.10 -79.61
CA SER A 121 -6.73 -14.32 -78.35
C SER A 121 -6.12 -15.43 -77.48
N ILE A 122 -5.52 -16.47 -78.09
CA ILE A 122 -4.79 -17.52 -77.37
C ILE A 122 -3.54 -16.96 -76.68
N LYS A 123 -2.76 -16.11 -77.37
CA LYS A 123 -1.57 -15.44 -76.79
C LYS A 123 -1.96 -14.50 -75.65
N GLU A 124 -3.02 -13.71 -75.82
CA GLU A 124 -3.52 -12.81 -74.78
C GLU A 124 -3.95 -13.59 -73.53
N ARG A 125 -4.70 -14.68 -73.71
CA ARG A 125 -5.09 -15.62 -72.64
C ARG A 125 -3.86 -16.22 -71.94
N GLU A 126 -2.78 -16.52 -72.65
CA GLU A 126 -1.54 -17.08 -72.08
C GLU A 126 -0.77 -16.04 -71.27
N ASN A 127 -0.62 -14.81 -71.79
CA ASN A 127 -0.03 -13.68 -71.07
C ASN A 127 -0.80 -13.39 -69.76
N LEU A 128 -2.14 -13.31 -69.83
CA LEU A 128 -3.00 -13.09 -68.66
C LEU A 128 -2.93 -14.26 -67.67
N GLN A 129 -2.71 -15.49 -68.14
CA GLN A 129 -2.53 -16.66 -67.27
C GLN A 129 -1.17 -16.63 -66.55
N GLU A 130 -0.10 -16.15 -67.20
CA GLU A 130 1.20 -15.93 -66.56
C GLU A 130 1.15 -14.75 -65.56
N GLU A 131 0.52 -13.63 -65.92
CA GLU A 131 0.34 -12.49 -65.02
C GLU A 131 -0.43 -12.88 -63.75
N ASN A 132 -1.55 -13.61 -63.91
CA ASN A 132 -2.27 -14.19 -62.77
C ASN A 132 -1.37 -15.11 -61.92
N SER A 133 -0.59 -16.00 -62.55
CA SER A 133 0.35 -16.88 -61.83
C SER A 133 1.36 -16.08 -60.99
N ASN A 134 1.82 -14.93 -61.48
CA ASN A 134 2.76 -14.06 -60.77
C ASN A 134 2.07 -13.26 -59.66
N LEU A 135 0.84 -12.76 -59.87
CA LEU A 135 0.03 -12.12 -58.85
C LEU A 135 -0.32 -13.06 -57.68
N TYR A 136 -0.63 -14.34 -57.94
CA TYR A 136 -0.84 -15.33 -56.88
C TYR A 136 0.44 -15.57 -56.05
N LYS A 137 1.61 -15.71 -56.69
CA LYS A 137 2.90 -15.83 -55.98
C LYS A 137 3.19 -14.62 -55.10
N GLU A 138 2.90 -13.40 -55.59
CA GLU A 138 3.06 -12.21 -54.77
C GLU A 138 2.08 -12.22 -53.59
N LEU A 139 0.79 -12.53 -53.82
CA LEU A 139 -0.24 -12.61 -52.78
C LEU A 139 0.14 -13.61 -51.66
N ASP A 140 0.64 -14.79 -52.01
CA ASP A 140 1.14 -15.79 -51.05
C ASP A 140 2.33 -15.24 -50.23
N SER A 141 3.23 -14.48 -50.86
CA SER A 141 4.37 -13.85 -50.18
C SER A 141 3.95 -12.74 -49.20
N LYS A 142 2.94 -11.92 -49.56
CA LYS A 142 2.37 -10.90 -48.66
C LYS A 142 1.63 -11.58 -47.51
N THR A 143 0.81 -12.59 -47.80
CA THR A 143 0.05 -13.36 -46.79
C THR A 143 0.98 -14.03 -45.79
N SER A 144 2.08 -14.62 -46.26
CA SER A 144 3.15 -15.18 -45.43
C SER A 144 3.85 -14.12 -44.55
N THR A 145 3.94 -12.88 -45.03
CA THR A 145 4.53 -11.76 -44.28
C THR A 145 3.55 -11.22 -43.22
N ILE A 146 2.26 -11.09 -43.57
CA ILE A 146 1.18 -10.69 -42.66
C ILE A 146 1.08 -11.68 -41.49
N SER A 147 1.13 -12.99 -41.76
CA SER A 147 1.11 -14.04 -40.74
C SER A 147 2.28 -13.92 -39.74
N LYS A 148 3.49 -13.62 -40.21
CA LYS A 148 4.66 -13.37 -39.34
C LYS A 148 4.46 -12.14 -38.45
N LEU A 149 4.00 -11.02 -39.03
CA LEU A 149 3.74 -9.78 -38.29
C LEU A 149 2.59 -9.94 -37.28
N GLN A 150 1.58 -10.76 -37.58
CA GLN A 150 0.53 -11.12 -36.63
C GLN A 150 1.09 -11.94 -35.45
N GLN A 151 1.96 -12.91 -35.70
CA GLN A 151 2.62 -13.68 -34.65
C GLN A 151 3.55 -12.80 -33.79
N GLU A 152 4.23 -11.82 -34.39
CA GLU A 152 5.09 -10.87 -33.68
C GLU A 152 4.28 -9.91 -32.80
N ASN A 153 3.19 -9.34 -33.32
CA ASN A 153 2.26 -8.52 -32.54
C ASN A 153 1.65 -9.31 -31.36
N GLN A 154 1.32 -10.59 -31.53
CA GLN A 154 0.84 -11.43 -30.41
C GLN A 154 1.90 -11.60 -29.30
N LYS A 155 3.18 -11.75 -29.66
CA LYS A 155 4.27 -11.79 -28.67
C LYS A 155 4.41 -10.47 -27.94
N LEU A 156 4.46 -9.35 -28.67
CA LEU A 156 4.57 -8.00 -28.10
C LEU A 156 3.38 -7.66 -27.17
N LEU A 157 2.16 -8.07 -27.52
CA LEU A 157 0.99 -7.93 -26.64
C LEU A 157 1.12 -8.76 -25.35
N SER A 158 1.67 -9.98 -25.43
CA SER A 158 1.91 -10.80 -24.22
C SER A 158 3.02 -10.24 -23.33
N GLU A 159 4.06 -9.66 -23.91
CA GLU A 159 5.14 -8.98 -23.18
C GLU A 159 4.65 -7.68 -22.53
N TYR A 160 3.84 -6.89 -23.26
CA TYR A 160 3.19 -5.69 -22.72
C TYR A 160 2.33 -5.99 -21.49
N ALA A 161 1.50 -7.03 -21.53
CA ALA A 161 0.65 -7.42 -20.40
C ALA A 161 1.46 -7.81 -19.15
N VAL A 162 2.62 -8.46 -19.32
CA VAL A 162 3.54 -8.79 -18.22
C VAL A 162 4.19 -7.51 -17.66
N LEU A 163 4.61 -6.58 -18.52
CA LEU A 163 5.14 -5.28 -18.09
C LEU A 163 4.09 -4.44 -17.34
N GLU A 164 2.84 -4.46 -17.80
CA GLU A 164 1.71 -3.77 -17.13
C GLU A 164 1.46 -4.36 -15.73
N GLN A 165 1.46 -5.70 -15.59
CA GLN A 165 1.37 -6.36 -14.30
C GLN A 165 2.54 -5.98 -13.35
N HIS A 166 3.75 -5.82 -13.89
CA HIS A 166 4.90 -5.35 -13.12
C HIS A 166 4.75 -3.88 -12.67
N VAL A 167 4.14 -3.01 -13.48
CA VAL A 167 3.84 -1.62 -13.09
C VAL A 167 2.86 -1.58 -11.91
N TYR A 168 1.75 -2.32 -11.96
CA TYR A 168 0.81 -2.42 -10.83
C TYR A 168 1.49 -2.93 -9.56
N SER A 169 2.22 -4.05 -9.66
CA SER A 169 2.98 -4.64 -8.55
C SER A 169 3.99 -3.66 -7.93
N THR A 170 4.58 -2.79 -8.77
CA THR A 170 5.55 -1.77 -8.33
C THR A 170 4.86 -0.63 -7.59
N GLU A 171 3.63 -0.26 -7.96
CA GLU A 171 2.87 0.78 -7.26
C GLU A 171 2.37 0.30 -5.89
N ASP A 172 1.89 -0.95 -5.78
CA ASP A 172 1.53 -1.57 -4.50
C ASP A 172 2.72 -1.59 -3.53
N LEU A 173 3.91 -1.95 -4.03
CA LEU A 173 5.15 -1.91 -3.25
C LEU A 173 5.53 -0.50 -2.79
N LYS A 174 5.25 0.56 -3.58
CA LYS A 174 5.44 1.96 -3.13
C LYS A 174 4.47 2.32 -2.00
N GLN A 175 3.21 1.90 -2.09
CA GLN A 175 2.21 2.16 -1.05
C GLN A 175 2.63 1.50 0.28
N ILE A 176 3.01 0.22 0.25
CA ILE A 176 3.52 -0.52 1.41
C ILE A 176 4.79 0.15 1.97
N LEU A 177 5.73 0.54 1.11
CA LEU A 177 6.96 1.24 1.52
C LEU A 177 6.66 2.58 2.21
N ASN A 178 5.64 3.32 1.78
CA ASN A 178 5.26 4.59 2.39
C ASN A 178 4.56 4.39 3.74
N GLN A 179 3.69 3.38 3.88
CA GLN A 179 3.11 2.98 5.17
C GLN A 179 4.20 2.57 6.18
N LEU A 180 5.19 1.78 5.75
CA LEU A 180 6.33 1.36 6.60
C LEU A 180 7.25 2.53 7.00
N LYS A 181 7.38 3.58 6.16
CA LYS A 181 8.09 4.82 6.55
C LYS A 181 7.33 5.58 7.62
N GLU A 182 6.01 5.72 7.49
CA GLU A 182 5.17 6.41 8.47
C GLU A 182 5.18 5.67 9.83
N GLN A 183 5.04 4.34 9.80
CA GLN A 183 5.18 3.51 11.01
C GLN A 183 6.55 3.68 11.67
N ASN A 184 7.65 3.64 10.89
CA ASN A 184 8.99 3.86 11.44
C ASN A 184 9.16 5.25 12.07
N TYR A 185 8.64 6.30 11.43
CA TYR A 185 8.64 7.66 11.98
C TYR A 185 7.88 7.71 13.32
N ASN A 186 6.68 7.12 13.38
CA ASN A 186 5.88 7.05 14.60
C ASN A 186 6.60 6.25 15.71
N HIS A 187 7.25 5.14 15.38
CA HIS A 187 8.07 4.36 16.32
C HIS A 187 9.35 5.07 16.75
N GLU A 188 9.95 5.93 15.93
CA GLU A 188 11.09 6.77 16.32
C GLU A 188 10.65 7.87 17.30
N GLN A 189 9.54 8.55 17.03
CA GLN A 189 9.00 9.57 17.94
C GLN A 189 8.51 8.97 19.26
N ALA A 190 7.95 7.75 19.26
CA ALA A 190 7.62 7.02 20.47
C ALA A 190 8.87 6.64 21.29
N ARG A 191 9.93 6.15 20.63
CA ARG A 191 11.22 5.85 21.29
C ARG A 191 11.87 7.09 21.91
N LYS A 192 11.82 8.25 21.24
CA LYS A 192 12.33 9.52 21.79
C LYS A 192 11.60 9.92 23.08
N LYS A 193 10.26 9.93 23.06
CA LYS A 193 9.44 10.22 24.25
C LYS A 193 9.73 9.26 25.40
N GLY A 194 9.77 7.96 25.14
CA GLY A 194 10.11 6.95 26.16
C GLY A 194 11.52 7.13 26.74
N SER A 195 12.50 7.53 25.91
CA SER A 195 13.86 7.85 26.35
C SER A 195 13.92 9.11 27.25
N GLU A 196 13.17 10.15 26.90
CA GLU A 196 13.04 11.35 27.76
C GLU A 196 12.39 11.01 29.11
N GLU A 197 11.31 10.22 29.11
CA GLU A 197 10.61 9.79 30.32
C GLU A 197 11.48 8.90 31.21
N LEU A 198 12.20 7.94 30.62
CA LEU A 198 13.19 7.12 31.31
C LEU A 198 14.30 7.97 31.94
N SER A 199 14.80 8.99 31.21
CA SER A 199 15.83 9.90 31.69
C SER A 199 15.34 10.72 32.89
N ARG A 200 14.13 11.28 32.83
CA ARG A 200 13.50 12.01 33.95
C ARG A 200 13.31 11.10 35.17
N MET A 201 12.85 9.87 34.96
CA MET A 201 12.68 8.87 36.02
C MET A 201 14.02 8.48 36.64
N HIS A 202 15.07 8.31 35.86
CA HIS A 202 16.42 8.01 36.33
C HIS A 202 16.95 9.11 37.26
N THR A 203 16.88 10.38 36.84
CA THR A 203 17.26 11.54 37.68
C THR A 203 16.42 11.63 38.96
N MET A 204 15.12 11.30 38.92
CA MET A 204 14.28 11.28 40.11
C MET A 204 14.70 10.18 41.11
N VAL A 205 14.99 8.97 40.62
CA VAL A 205 15.48 7.85 41.45
C VAL A 205 16.86 8.16 42.04
N GLU A 206 17.75 8.79 41.27
CA GLU A 206 19.05 9.26 41.75
C GLU A 206 18.90 10.31 42.88
N GLN A 207 17.99 11.28 42.72
CA GLN A 207 17.70 12.27 43.76
C GLN A 207 17.13 11.65 45.04
N GLU A 208 16.22 10.67 44.95
CA GLU A 208 15.72 9.93 46.12
C GLU A 208 16.81 9.05 46.76
N SER A 209 17.68 8.43 45.97
CA SER A 209 18.86 7.71 46.48
C SER A 209 19.76 8.62 47.33
N LEU A 210 20.06 9.83 46.83
CA LEU A 210 20.84 10.83 47.56
C LEU A 210 20.13 11.38 48.82
N LYS A 211 18.80 11.44 48.84
CA LYS A 211 18.03 11.77 50.06
C LYS A 211 18.10 10.63 51.08
N ASN A 212 17.88 9.39 50.64
CA ASN A 212 17.95 8.21 51.49
C ASN A 212 19.35 8.02 52.09
N GLN A 213 20.42 8.24 51.32
CA GLN A 213 21.80 8.22 51.83
C GLN A 213 22.02 9.27 52.94
N LYS A 214 21.51 10.50 52.77
CA LYS A 214 21.58 11.56 53.81
C LYS A 214 20.74 11.21 55.05
N ALA A 215 19.60 10.57 54.88
CA ALA A 215 18.78 10.07 55.97
C ALA A 215 19.51 8.96 56.74
N GLN A 216 20.11 7.98 56.06
CA GLN A 216 20.92 6.90 56.67
C GLN A 216 22.11 7.45 57.47
N ILE A 217 22.82 8.45 56.94
CA ILE A 217 23.93 9.12 57.67
C ILE A 217 23.42 9.82 58.94
N THR A 218 22.23 10.44 58.89
CA THR A 218 21.61 11.08 60.06
C THR A 218 21.14 10.04 61.09
N ILE A 219 20.50 8.96 60.64
CA ILE A 219 20.07 7.83 61.50
C ILE A 219 21.27 7.24 62.22
N LYS A 220 22.39 6.99 61.51
CA LYS A 220 23.60 6.46 62.15
C LYS A 220 24.13 7.39 63.25
N LYS A 221 24.20 8.69 63.02
CA LYS A 221 24.63 9.65 64.06
C LYS A 221 23.74 9.61 65.29
N LEU A 222 22.42 9.56 65.09
CA LEU A 222 21.48 9.44 66.21
C LEU A 222 21.60 8.11 66.95
N GLN A 223 21.98 7.02 66.27
CA GLN A 223 22.32 5.74 66.93
C GLN A 223 23.63 5.86 67.74
N ASP A 224 24.67 6.49 67.18
CA ASP A 224 25.93 6.75 67.88
C ASP A 224 25.70 7.65 69.11
N ASP A 225 24.85 8.69 69.00
CA ASP A 225 24.44 9.58 70.10
C ASP A 225 23.66 8.81 71.19
N VAL A 226 22.67 7.98 70.83
CA VAL A 226 21.89 7.15 71.77
C VAL A 226 22.79 6.18 72.53
N ASN A 227 23.68 5.46 71.83
CA ASN A 227 24.64 4.56 72.46
C ASN A 227 25.53 5.29 73.50
N SER A 228 25.86 6.57 73.26
CA SER A 228 26.61 7.38 74.23
C SER A 228 25.78 7.77 75.45
N MET A 229 24.47 8.04 75.28
CA MET A 229 23.55 8.32 76.38
C MET A 229 23.28 7.07 77.23
N ASP A 230 23.07 5.91 76.59
CA ASP A 230 22.89 4.63 77.28
C ASP A 230 24.12 4.28 78.15
N LYS A 231 25.34 4.55 77.66
CA LYS A 231 26.55 4.40 78.47
C LYS A 231 26.59 5.38 79.65
N ASN A 232 26.26 6.66 79.44
CA ASN A 232 26.22 7.63 80.52
C ASN A 232 25.17 7.25 81.59
N ILE A 233 24.06 6.62 81.21
CA ILE A 233 23.05 6.09 82.14
C ILE A 233 23.64 4.93 82.96
N GLN A 234 24.35 3.99 82.32
CA GLN A 234 25.05 2.89 83.02
C GLN A 234 26.09 3.41 84.02
N ASP A 235 26.95 4.35 83.60
CA ASP A 235 27.96 4.97 84.46
C ASP A 235 27.31 5.66 85.70
N MET A 236 26.12 6.26 85.54
CA MET A 236 25.37 6.92 86.63
C MET A 236 24.61 5.94 87.53
N ASP A 237 24.09 4.83 86.99
CA ASP A 237 23.44 3.77 87.78
C ASP A 237 24.45 3.04 88.68
N GLU A 238 25.71 2.87 88.22
CA GLU A 238 26.81 2.40 89.07
C GLU A 238 27.13 3.40 90.20
N GLU A 239 27.20 4.71 89.94
CA GLU A 239 27.41 5.73 90.98
C GLU A 239 26.26 5.72 92.02
N LEU A 240 25.01 5.60 91.57
CA LEU A 240 23.83 5.45 92.44
C LEU A 240 23.85 4.14 93.25
N HIS A 241 24.44 3.06 92.74
CA HIS A 241 24.63 1.82 93.49
C HIS A 241 25.60 2.05 94.66
N ASN A 242 26.79 2.58 94.36
CA ASN A 242 27.84 2.87 95.34
C ASN A 242 27.34 3.81 96.46
N LEU A 243 26.58 4.86 96.11
CA LEU A 243 25.99 5.79 97.07
C LEU A 243 24.97 5.12 98.01
N ARG A 244 24.19 4.15 97.53
CA ARG A 244 23.22 3.41 98.37
C ARG A 244 23.92 2.50 99.38
N GLU A 245 25.04 1.90 99.00
CA GLU A 245 25.81 1.03 99.90
C GLU A 245 26.37 1.80 101.10
N VAL A 246 27.01 2.95 100.86
CA VAL A 246 27.54 3.83 101.92
C VAL A 246 26.47 4.28 102.91
N VAL A 247 25.27 4.62 102.43
CA VAL A 247 24.14 4.99 103.31
C VAL A 247 23.66 3.83 104.18
N SER A 248 23.73 2.59 103.67
CA SER A 248 23.33 1.37 104.39
C SER A 248 24.26 1.02 105.56
N GLU A 249 25.56 1.31 105.43
CA GLU A 249 26.52 1.08 106.52
C GLU A 249 26.32 2.04 107.70
N LEU A 250 26.13 3.33 107.41
CA LEU A 250 26.05 4.39 108.43
C LEU A 250 24.85 4.23 109.39
N GLN A 251 23.74 3.62 108.94
CA GLN A 251 22.54 3.45 109.76
C GLN A 251 22.68 2.43 110.90
N LYS A 252 23.72 1.57 110.89
CA LYS A 252 23.86 0.45 111.84
C LYS A 252 24.43 0.81 113.22
N GLN A 253 24.91 2.04 113.46
CA GLN A 253 25.67 2.39 114.67
C GLN A 253 24.89 3.19 115.76
N ARG A 254 23.56 3.14 115.77
CA ARG A 254 22.75 3.88 116.77
C ARG A 254 22.65 3.14 118.11
N PRO A 255 23.02 3.74 119.27
CA PRO A 255 22.88 3.13 120.58
C PRO A 255 21.42 3.09 121.07
N VAL A 256 21.13 2.16 122.00
CA VAL A 256 19.79 1.82 122.52
C VAL A 256 19.79 1.96 124.04
N TYR A 257 18.72 2.52 124.63
CA TYR A 257 18.54 2.65 126.07
C TYR A 257 18.08 1.33 126.71
N VAL A 258 18.57 1.01 127.90
CA VAL A 258 18.27 -0.25 128.61
C VAL A 258 17.68 0.05 129.99
N PRO A 259 16.46 -0.43 130.33
CA PRO A 259 15.83 -0.18 131.61
C PRO A 259 16.37 -1.10 132.71
N CYS A 260 16.25 -0.66 133.97
CA CYS A 260 16.31 -1.60 135.09
C CYS A 260 14.98 -2.36 135.21
N LYS A 261 15.04 -3.69 135.15
CA LYS A 261 13.89 -4.58 134.94
C LYS A 261 12.86 -4.61 136.08
N ASP A 262 13.24 -4.11 137.26
CA ASP A 262 12.40 -4.16 138.46
C ASP A 262 11.59 -2.85 138.68
N ASP A 263 11.76 -1.83 137.82
CA ASP A 263 10.94 -0.61 137.83
C ASP A 263 10.04 -0.53 136.57
N PRO A 264 8.70 -0.68 136.70
CA PRO A 264 7.79 -0.58 135.56
C PRO A 264 7.73 0.84 134.95
N VAL A 265 8.17 1.88 135.65
CA VAL A 265 8.30 3.24 135.10
C VAL A 265 9.48 3.32 134.13
N ASP A 266 10.60 2.65 134.44
CA ASP A 266 11.82 2.66 133.61
C ASP A 266 11.68 1.79 132.36
N ILE A 267 10.99 0.65 132.47
CA ILE A 267 10.62 -0.16 131.30
C ILE A 267 9.83 0.70 130.30
N ALA A 268 8.78 1.39 130.77
CA ALA A 268 7.99 2.27 129.92
C ALA A 268 8.82 3.45 129.35
N MET A 269 9.76 4.01 130.13
CA MET A 269 10.70 5.02 129.64
C MET A 269 11.60 4.46 128.53
N SER A 270 12.05 3.21 128.62
CA SER A 270 12.89 2.59 127.60
C SER A 270 12.17 2.36 126.28
N ASP A 271 10.93 1.87 126.31
CA ASP A 271 10.09 1.68 125.12
C ASP A 271 9.84 3.03 124.43
N TYR A 272 9.55 4.06 125.22
CA TYR A 272 9.39 5.43 124.75
C TYR A 272 10.66 6.01 124.11
N LEU A 273 11.83 5.80 124.73
CA LEU A 273 13.11 6.32 124.21
C LEU A 273 13.56 5.60 122.93
N ASN A 274 13.38 4.27 122.88
CA ASN A 274 13.91 3.44 121.79
C ASN A 274 13.06 3.47 120.52
N THR A 275 11.74 3.64 120.64
CA THR A 275 10.82 3.63 119.48
C THR A 275 10.82 4.93 118.67
N ARG A 276 11.45 6.02 119.15
CA ARG A 276 11.46 7.31 118.44
C ARG A 276 12.30 7.28 117.16
N ASN A 277 11.68 7.71 116.06
CA ASN A 277 12.33 7.89 114.74
C ASN A 277 13.54 8.84 114.80
N GLN A 278 13.52 9.81 115.70
CA GLN A 278 14.59 10.78 115.94
C GLN A 278 15.08 10.67 117.39
N PRO A 279 16.41 10.72 117.65
CA PRO A 279 16.95 10.80 119.01
C PRO A 279 16.41 12.02 119.77
N LEU A 280 16.36 11.95 121.10
CA LEU A 280 16.10 13.14 121.92
C LEU A 280 17.36 14.01 122.00
N GLU A 281 17.19 15.32 121.80
CA GLU A 281 18.25 16.32 121.95
C GLU A 281 18.63 16.56 123.41
N VAL A 282 17.70 16.28 124.34
CA VAL A 282 17.92 16.31 125.79
C VAL A 282 17.65 14.92 126.36
N PRO A 283 18.63 14.24 126.97
CA PRO A 283 18.45 12.90 127.50
C PRO A 283 17.66 12.91 128.81
N PHE A 284 16.86 11.85 129.00
CA PHE A 284 16.44 11.40 130.31
C PHE A 284 17.55 10.55 130.92
N VAL A 285 17.94 10.86 132.15
CA VAL A 285 18.90 10.08 132.94
C VAL A 285 18.21 9.65 134.22
N ARG A 286 18.06 8.35 134.46
CA ARG A 286 17.45 7.85 135.69
C ARG A 286 18.33 8.17 136.90
N GLU A 287 17.69 8.57 138.01
CA GLU A 287 18.33 8.74 139.32
C GLU A 287 17.86 7.66 140.30
N ASP A 288 16.55 7.40 140.37
CA ASP A 288 15.93 6.47 141.32
C ASP A 288 14.62 5.91 140.75
N MET A 289 13.88 5.09 141.50
CA MET A 289 12.55 4.59 141.15
C MET A 289 11.56 5.74 140.94
N GLY A 290 11.07 5.92 139.71
CA GLY A 290 10.23 7.05 139.35
C GLY A 290 10.89 8.44 139.44
N ILE A 291 12.23 8.54 139.53
CA ILE A 291 12.93 9.83 139.57
C ILE A 291 14.01 9.88 138.49
N TYR A 292 13.96 10.94 137.67
CA TYR A 292 14.85 11.14 136.53
C TYR A 292 15.38 12.58 136.52
N TYR A 293 16.50 12.81 135.86
CA TYR A 293 16.88 14.11 135.33
C TYR A 293 16.46 14.20 133.87
N PHE A 294 15.78 15.28 133.52
CA PHE A 294 15.65 15.72 132.13
C PHE A 294 16.52 16.96 131.96
N GLY A 295 17.67 16.81 131.30
CA GLY A 295 18.69 17.85 131.24
C GLY A 295 19.19 18.25 132.63
N SER A 296 18.94 19.50 133.05
CA SER A 296 19.28 20.00 134.39
C SER A 296 18.19 19.77 135.45
N LYS A 297 17.00 19.32 135.06
CA LYS A 297 15.80 19.34 135.88
C LYS A 297 15.49 17.96 136.46
N ARG A 298 15.60 17.83 137.78
CA ARG A 298 15.07 16.67 138.53
C ARG A 298 13.55 16.62 138.38
N ILE A 299 13.02 15.47 138.01
CA ILE A 299 11.59 15.24 137.74
C ILE A 299 11.11 13.93 138.37
N PHE A 300 9.84 13.92 138.74
CA PHE A 300 9.16 12.74 139.28
C PHE A 300 8.22 12.19 138.21
N VAL A 301 8.48 10.97 137.78
CA VAL A 301 7.76 10.26 136.72
C VAL A 301 6.97 9.12 137.36
N LYS A 302 5.69 8.99 137.01
CA LYS A 302 4.84 7.87 137.45
C LYS A 302 4.04 7.33 136.26
N MET A 303 3.56 6.10 136.41
CA MET A 303 2.57 5.53 135.50
C MET A 303 1.16 5.80 136.03
N GLU A 304 0.26 6.28 135.18
CA GLU A 304 -1.18 6.39 135.48
C GLU A 304 -1.98 6.01 134.23
N GLN A 305 -2.96 5.11 134.38
CA GLN A 305 -3.74 4.53 133.27
C GLN A 305 -2.87 3.99 132.10
N GLY A 306 -1.70 3.43 132.41
CA GLY A 306 -0.76 2.90 131.42
C GLY A 306 0.09 3.95 130.69
N LYS A 307 0.00 5.23 131.04
CA LYS A 307 0.80 6.32 130.45
C LYS A 307 1.86 6.83 131.41
N LEU A 308 3.03 7.17 130.85
CA LEU A 308 4.06 7.95 131.53
C LEU A 308 3.60 9.39 131.72
N ILE A 309 3.51 9.82 132.98
CA ILE A 309 3.21 11.21 133.33
C ILE A 309 4.18 11.77 134.36
N ILE A 310 4.51 13.04 134.19
CA ILE A 310 5.58 13.75 134.90
C ILE A 310 4.95 14.83 135.77
N ARG A 311 5.34 14.89 137.06
CA ARG A 311 4.83 15.89 138.00
C ARG A 311 5.38 17.27 137.66
N VAL A 312 4.49 18.25 137.53
CA VAL A 312 4.78 19.67 137.29
C VAL A 312 4.11 20.54 138.34
N GLY A 313 4.42 21.85 138.37
CA GLY A 313 4.16 22.76 139.51
C GLY A 313 2.69 22.96 139.92
N GLY A 314 1.72 22.40 139.21
CA GLY A 314 0.30 22.40 139.55
C GLY A 314 -0.45 21.11 139.19
N GLY A 315 0.24 20.02 138.86
CA GLY A 315 -0.41 18.78 138.38
C GLY A 315 0.55 17.74 137.82
N PHE A 316 0.07 16.94 136.86
CA PHE A 316 0.86 15.98 136.08
C PHE A 316 0.61 16.20 134.58
N MET A 317 1.60 15.87 133.74
CA MET A 317 1.62 16.13 132.31
C MET A 317 2.21 14.92 131.56
N GLN A 318 1.84 14.66 130.29
CA GLN A 318 2.33 13.49 129.55
C GLN A 318 3.81 13.64 129.13
N VAL A 319 4.51 12.52 128.92
CA VAL A 319 5.95 12.54 128.60
C VAL A 319 6.27 13.25 127.28
N ASP A 320 5.47 13.08 126.22
CA ASP A 320 5.66 13.80 124.95
C ASP A 320 5.50 15.31 125.12
N GLU A 321 4.39 15.75 125.71
CA GLU A 321 4.09 17.14 126.03
C GLU A 321 5.18 17.77 126.93
N PHE A 322 5.76 16.98 127.84
CA PHE A 322 6.90 17.39 128.65
C PHE A 322 8.18 17.56 127.82
N VAL A 323 8.47 16.64 126.90
CA VAL A 323 9.62 16.74 125.99
C VAL A 323 9.47 17.97 125.09
N GLU A 324 8.30 18.20 124.49
CA GLU A 324 8.07 19.35 123.60
C GLU A 324 8.21 20.69 124.33
N ILE A 325 7.63 20.82 125.53
CA ILE A 325 7.69 22.07 126.31
C ILE A 325 9.07 22.30 126.93
N TYR A 326 9.73 21.27 127.45
CA TYR A 326 10.99 21.44 128.20
C TYR A 326 12.27 21.18 127.42
N SER A 327 12.27 20.50 126.25
CA SER A 327 13.51 20.36 125.46
C SER A 327 14.12 21.71 125.07
N PRO A 328 13.36 22.68 124.50
CA PRO A 328 13.92 23.99 124.17
C PRO A 328 14.48 24.71 125.41
N ILE A 329 13.79 24.58 126.55
CA ILE A 329 14.18 25.23 127.82
C ILE A 329 15.47 24.62 128.41
N GLU A 330 15.64 23.30 128.32
CA GLU A 330 16.86 22.63 128.79
C GLU A 330 18.03 22.81 127.81
N LEU A 331 17.77 22.84 126.49
CA LEU A 331 18.76 23.20 125.48
C LEU A 331 19.26 24.63 125.67
N ASP A 332 18.37 25.61 125.84
CA ASP A 332 18.70 27.02 126.06
C ASP A 332 19.57 27.23 127.32
N LYS A 333 19.38 26.41 128.37
CA LYS A 333 20.28 26.34 129.54
C LYS A 333 21.63 25.69 129.20
N PHE A 334 21.61 24.60 128.43
CA PHE A 334 22.82 23.85 128.06
C PHE A 334 23.72 24.68 127.13
N GLU A 335 23.14 25.40 126.18
CA GLU A 335 23.82 26.35 125.30
C GLU A 335 24.45 27.49 126.09
N LYS A 336 23.75 28.12 127.05
CA LYS A 336 24.35 29.17 127.91
C LYS A 336 25.53 28.63 128.73
N LYS A 337 25.41 27.40 129.24
CA LYS A 337 26.50 26.70 129.96
C LYS A 337 27.65 26.25 129.04
N GLN A 338 27.39 26.05 127.75
CA GLN A 338 28.40 25.82 126.70
C GLN A 338 29.06 27.13 126.27
N SER A 339 28.31 28.23 126.09
CA SER A 339 28.84 29.52 125.64
C SER A 339 29.77 30.13 126.69
N ASP A 340 29.49 29.97 127.98
CA ASP A 340 30.40 30.38 129.06
C ASP A 340 31.72 29.58 129.04
N LYS A 341 31.66 28.27 128.76
CA LYS A 341 32.86 27.45 128.53
C LYS A 341 33.61 27.89 127.27
N ALA A 342 32.90 28.11 126.17
CA ALA A 342 33.47 28.54 124.90
C ALA A 342 34.11 29.94 125.01
N HIS A 343 33.53 30.87 125.75
CA HIS A 343 34.11 32.20 126.04
C HIS A 343 35.32 32.16 126.98
N ARG A 344 35.50 31.09 127.77
CA ARG A 344 36.76 30.82 128.48
C ARG A 344 37.80 30.22 127.54
N ILE A 345 37.43 29.25 126.70
CA ILE A 345 38.36 28.59 125.76
C ILE A 345 38.85 29.56 124.66
N ARG A 346 37.96 30.39 124.09
CA ARG A 346 38.29 31.43 123.10
C ARG A 346 39.14 32.59 123.68
N ARG A 347 39.22 32.72 125.01
CA ARG A 347 40.17 33.60 125.73
C ARG A 347 41.43 32.87 126.23
N SER A 348 41.61 31.60 125.88
CA SER A 348 42.88 30.90 126.12
C SER A 348 43.83 31.12 124.95
N ILE A 349 45.14 31.02 125.22
CA ILE A 349 46.24 31.23 124.26
C ILE A 349 46.08 30.34 123.00
N LEU A 350 45.46 29.17 123.14
CA LEU A 350 45.19 28.24 122.04
C LEU A 350 44.08 28.73 121.09
N GLY A 351 43.17 29.57 121.57
CA GLY A 351 42.10 30.18 120.76
C GLY A 351 42.63 31.28 119.84
N GLU A 352 43.45 32.20 120.36
CA GLU A 352 44.03 33.30 119.59
C GLU A 352 44.94 32.81 118.45
N TYR A 353 45.60 31.66 118.64
CA TYR A 353 46.43 31.03 117.61
C TYR A 353 45.63 30.44 116.43
N ALA A 354 44.36 30.08 116.63
CA ALA A 354 43.52 29.49 115.59
C ALA A 354 42.97 30.56 114.63
N ASP A 355 42.47 31.68 115.14
CA ASP A 355 41.96 32.79 114.32
C ASP A 355 43.05 33.39 113.41
N HIS A 356 44.31 33.35 113.85
CA HIS A 356 45.47 33.79 113.04
C HIS A 356 45.77 32.90 111.82
N LEU A 357 45.28 31.65 111.77
CA LEU A 357 45.54 30.73 110.65
C LEU A 357 44.50 30.80 109.53
N VAL A 358 43.27 31.24 109.83
CA VAL A 358 42.16 31.29 108.85
C VAL A 358 42.22 32.56 107.98
N SER A 359 42.93 33.60 108.40
CA SER A 359 43.09 34.86 107.67
C SER A 359 44.09 34.77 106.50
N LYS A 360 43.75 33.97 105.48
CA LYS A 360 44.57 33.83 104.25
C LYS A 360 43.74 33.93 102.98
N LYS A 361 43.10 35.09 102.77
CA LYS A 361 42.40 35.44 101.51
C LYS A 361 43.36 35.30 100.31
N SER A 362 43.16 34.27 99.51
CA SER A 362 43.68 34.20 98.14
C SER A 362 43.12 35.38 97.35
N ARG A 363 43.99 36.15 96.68
CA ARG A 363 43.62 37.40 96.03
C ARG A 363 42.72 37.14 94.82
N GLU A 364 41.48 37.60 94.90
CA GLU A 364 40.55 37.72 93.78
C GLU A 364 41.18 38.53 92.64
N MET A 365 41.09 38.06 91.40
CA MET A 365 41.47 38.86 90.23
C MET A 365 40.32 39.78 89.83
N SER A 366 40.63 41.04 89.51
CA SER A 366 39.64 42.00 89.00
C SER A 366 38.86 41.43 87.80
N PRO A 367 37.53 41.65 87.72
CA PRO A 367 36.71 41.31 86.56
C PRO A 367 37.23 41.84 85.22
N GLN A 368 37.99 42.95 85.23
CA GLN A 368 38.60 43.51 84.02
C GLN A 368 39.72 42.62 83.46
N LYS A 369 40.37 41.84 84.33
CA LYS A 369 41.51 40.98 83.97
C LYS A 369 41.05 39.61 83.42
N SER A 370 39.96 39.06 83.97
CA SER A 370 39.28 37.88 83.40
C SER A 370 38.55 38.20 82.10
N ALA A 371 37.90 39.37 81.99
CA ALA A 371 37.29 39.82 80.74
C ALA A 371 38.29 39.95 79.58
N LYS A 372 39.54 40.37 79.84
CA LYS A 372 40.59 40.40 78.81
C LYS A 372 40.96 38.99 78.33
N PHE A 373 41.11 38.03 79.25
CA PHE A 373 41.46 36.65 78.92
C PHE A 373 40.41 35.96 78.03
N LEU A 374 39.11 36.20 78.31
CA LEU A 374 38.01 35.75 77.45
C LEU A 374 38.04 36.40 76.05
N LYS A 375 38.37 37.70 75.98
CA LYS A 375 38.42 38.45 74.72
C LYS A 375 39.54 38.00 73.78
N ASP A 376 40.69 37.59 74.33
CA ASP A 376 41.84 37.13 73.54
C ASP A 376 41.66 35.68 73.01
N GLN A 377 40.73 34.88 73.56
CA GLN A 377 40.37 33.57 72.98
C GLN A 377 39.26 33.61 71.93
N MET A 378 38.26 34.50 72.06
CA MET A 378 37.11 34.55 71.14
C MET A 378 37.41 35.10 69.74
N THR A 379 38.62 35.61 69.48
CA THR A 379 39.00 36.20 68.19
C THR A 379 39.65 35.22 67.20
N ASN A 380 40.11 34.04 67.65
CA ASN A 380 40.87 33.08 66.83
C ASN A 380 40.32 31.63 66.87
N GLY A 381 39.08 31.43 67.31
CA GLY A 381 38.40 30.13 67.37
C GLY A 381 37.23 30.00 66.39
N LYS A 382 37.15 28.89 65.64
CA LYS A 382 36.06 28.63 64.69
C LYS A 382 34.84 28.06 65.41
N TYR A 383 33.71 28.76 65.38
CA TYR A 383 32.38 28.30 64.91
C TYR A 383 31.33 29.39 65.16
N ALA A 384 30.25 29.41 64.38
CA ALA A 384 29.25 30.48 64.40
C ALA A 384 28.09 30.20 65.37
N THR A 385 27.55 31.25 65.97
CA THR A 385 26.20 31.25 66.57
C THR A 385 25.34 32.33 65.94
N CYS A 386 24.07 31.98 65.69
CA CYS A 386 23.08 32.82 65.03
C CYS A 386 22.37 33.76 66.01
N TYR A 387 21.95 34.92 65.53
CA TYR A 387 21.15 35.88 66.32
C TYR A 387 19.67 35.76 66.01
N ALA A 388 18.86 35.73 67.08
CA ALA A 388 17.42 35.50 66.99
C ALA A 388 16.61 36.74 66.56
N VAL A 389 15.38 36.48 66.10
CA VAL A 389 14.42 37.47 65.59
C VAL A 389 14.07 38.54 66.63
N ARG A 390 14.01 39.82 66.20
CA ARG A 390 13.29 40.87 66.93
C ARG A 390 12.06 41.35 66.16
N ARG A 391 10.88 41.12 66.74
CA ARG A 391 9.68 41.96 66.53
C ARG A 391 9.81 43.20 67.44
N SER A 392 9.24 44.37 67.14
CA SER A 392 8.66 44.88 65.88
C SER A 392 8.36 46.38 66.05
N THR A 393 8.57 47.19 65.02
CA THR A 393 7.95 48.52 64.91
C THR A 393 7.55 48.84 63.47
N SER A 394 6.35 49.41 63.34
CA SER A 394 5.84 50.19 62.20
C SER A 394 5.64 51.63 62.73
N PRO A 395 5.47 52.70 61.90
CA PRO A 395 4.84 52.65 60.58
C PRO A 395 5.35 53.64 59.48
N ALA A 396 4.63 53.62 58.35
CA ALA A 396 4.30 54.72 57.44
C ALA A 396 5.21 55.05 56.22
N LYS A 397 4.56 55.00 55.03
CA LYS A 397 4.53 55.96 53.89
C LYS A 397 5.88 56.60 53.43
N ARG A 398 6.19 56.73 52.13
CA ARG A 398 5.31 57.07 50.99
C ARG A 398 6.06 56.91 49.64
N SER A 399 5.35 56.53 48.55
CA SER A 399 5.76 56.65 47.11
C SER A 399 7.05 55.89 46.65
N SER A 400 7.22 55.47 45.38
CA SER A 400 6.43 55.66 44.14
C SER A 400 6.47 54.41 43.20
N SER A 401 5.41 54.25 42.39
CA SER A 401 5.29 53.31 41.24
C SER A 401 6.12 53.77 40.02
N PRO A 402 6.10 53.13 38.80
CA PRO A 402 5.36 51.95 38.30
C PRO A 402 6.28 50.84 37.68
N ASN A 403 5.85 49.67 37.16
CA ASN A 403 4.82 49.37 36.14
C ASN A 403 4.41 47.86 36.08
N LYS A 404 3.20 47.61 35.53
CA LYS A 404 2.71 46.51 34.64
C LYS A 404 3.49 45.18 34.54
N SER A 405 2.93 43.95 34.56
CA SER A 405 1.57 43.36 34.72
C SER A 405 0.43 43.81 33.77
N PRO A 406 -0.62 42.98 33.49
CA PRO A 406 -0.92 41.59 33.89
C PRO A 406 -0.60 40.59 32.71
N SER A 407 -1.23 39.46 32.34
CA SER A 407 -2.51 38.75 32.67
C SER A 407 -2.46 37.23 32.34
N PRO A 408 -3.19 36.34 33.05
CA PRO A 408 -3.32 34.90 32.73
C PRO A 408 -4.72 34.49 32.16
N VAL A 409 -4.80 33.33 31.47
CA VAL A 409 -6.04 32.68 30.96
C VAL A 409 -5.82 31.15 31.09
N ARG A 410 -6.56 30.34 31.88
CA ARG A 410 -8.00 29.98 31.99
C ARG A 410 -8.44 28.86 31.02
N SER A 411 -8.83 27.71 31.57
CA SER A 411 -9.35 26.50 30.88
C SER A 411 -10.90 26.51 30.80
N PRO A 412 -11.61 25.66 29.98
CA PRO A 412 -11.90 24.26 30.37
C PRO A 412 -12.29 23.18 29.28
N LYS A 413 -12.17 21.89 29.66
CA LYS A 413 -13.07 20.71 29.43
C LYS A 413 -13.76 20.33 28.08
N LYS A 414 -13.59 19.03 27.73
CA LYS A 414 -14.59 17.92 27.49
C LYS A 414 -15.03 17.44 26.08
N HIS A 415 -15.16 16.09 25.99
CA HIS A 415 -15.93 15.19 25.08
C HIS A 415 -15.65 15.24 23.56
N ILE A 416 -15.41 14.14 22.82
CA ILE A 416 -16.13 12.84 22.59
C ILE A 416 -17.37 12.98 21.69
N SER A 417 -17.24 12.58 20.41
CA SER A 417 -18.18 11.71 19.66
C SER A 417 -17.74 11.42 18.21
N LEU A 418 -17.63 10.14 17.85
CA LEU A 418 -17.94 9.56 16.52
C LEU A 418 -19.39 8.98 16.60
N PRO A 419 -20.05 8.48 15.52
CA PRO A 419 -19.62 8.29 14.12
C PRO A 419 -20.66 8.82 13.07
N GLU A 420 -20.49 8.39 11.81
CA GLU A 420 -21.51 8.12 10.76
C GLU A 420 -22.49 9.22 10.28
N ALA A 421 -22.28 9.66 9.04
CA ALA A 421 -23.21 9.45 7.91
C ALA A 421 -22.44 9.53 6.58
#